data_AF-A0A2E2TM43-F1
#
_entry.id   AF-A0A2E2TM43-F1
#
_cell.length_a   1.000
_cell.length_b   1.000
_cell.length_c   1.000
_cell.angle_alpha   90.00
_cell.angle_beta   90.00
_cell.angle_gamma   90.00
#
_symmetry.space_group_name_H-M   'P 1'
#
loop_
_entity.id
_entity.type
_entity.pdbx_description
1 polymer ?
#
loop_
_entity_poly.entity_id
_entity_poly.type
_entity_poly.pdbx_seq_one_letter_code
_entity_poly.pdbx_strand_id
1 'polypeptide(L)'
;MVLAGLLFVLGVSFISLNNFSPETQTAQVVPSNLVLYFPMDTVTGNDSSPSGTNGTVVGSPTVIPGQVGNALSFDGVDDFINFSDGPLNQTESNGVSAATWV
;
A
#
# COMPACT_ATOMS: atom_id res chain seq x y z
N MET A 1 15.81 47.76 47.51
CA MET A 1 14.77 46.71 47.66
C MET A 1 13.86 46.83 46.44
N VAL A 2 14.11 46.00 45.44
CA VAL A 2 13.49 46.02 44.10
C VAL A 2 12.07 45.46 44.24
N LEU A 3 11.00 46.25 44.11
CA LEU A 3 10.31 46.81 42.93
C LEU A 3 9.61 45.78 42.03
N ALA A 4 8.27 45.83 42.11
CA ALA A 4 7.20 45.55 41.14
C ALA A 4 7.13 44.17 40.43
N GLY A 5 5.96 43.54 40.53
CA GLY A 5 5.59 42.34 39.79
C GLY A 5 5.43 42.59 38.28
N LEU A 6 5.97 41.66 37.49
CA LEU A 6 5.81 41.51 36.05
C LEU A 6 5.73 40.00 35.71
N LEU A 7 4.80 39.62 34.84
CA LEU A 7 4.47 38.24 34.43
C LEU A 7 5.28 37.80 33.19
N PHE A 8 5.74 36.54 33.12
CA PHE A 8 5.91 35.79 31.86
C PHE A 8 5.83 34.27 32.12
N VAL A 9 4.92 33.58 31.43
CA VAL A 9 4.78 32.11 31.43
C VAL A 9 5.92 31.51 30.60
N LEU A 10 6.53 30.39 31.04
CA LEU A 10 7.07 29.30 30.20
C LEU A 10 7.58 28.17 31.11
N GLY A 11 6.92 27.01 31.09
CA GLY A 11 7.39 25.81 31.80
C GLY A 11 6.29 24.93 32.36
N VAL A 12 5.31 24.53 31.54
CA VAL A 12 4.51 23.35 31.90
C VAL A 12 5.35 22.12 31.59
N SER A 13 5.80 21.44 32.64
CA SER A 13 6.54 20.19 32.57
C SER A 13 5.71 19.15 31.79
N PHE A 14 6.14 18.84 30.57
CA PHE A 14 5.64 17.67 29.86
C PHE A 14 6.12 16.44 30.61
N ILE A 15 5.22 15.72 31.29
CA ILE A 15 5.45 14.31 31.56
C ILE A 15 5.49 13.66 30.18
N SER A 16 6.69 13.36 29.72
CA SER A 16 6.91 12.68 28.46
C SER A 16 6.31 11.28 28.57
N LEU A 17 5.08 11.11 28.07
CA LEU A 17 4.49 9.81 27.77
C LEU A 17 5.27 9.22 26.59
N ASN A 18 6.48 8.74 26.84
CA ASN A 18 7.41 8.25 25.82
C ASN A 18 7.03 6.87 25.23
N ASN A 19 5.77 6.46 25.30
CA ASN A 19 5.35 5.12 24.84
C ASN A 19 4.11 5.13 23.96
N PHE A 20 3.80 6.23 23.27
CA PHE A 20 3.18 6.10 21.95
C PHE A 20 4.27 6.39 20.92
N SER A 21 5.08 5.38 20.61
CA SER A 21 5.63 5.32 19.27
C SER A 21 4.39 5.20 18.37
N PRO A 22 4.11 6.12 17.45
CA PRO A 22 3.35 5.70 16.30
C PRO A 22 4.17 4.54 15.74
N GLU A 23 3.62 3.33 15.77
CA GLU A 23 4.12 2.28 14.89
C GLU A 23 4.09 2.94 13.52
N THR A 24 5.25 3.40 13.03
CA THR A 24 5.46 3.48 11.60
C THR A 24 5.06 2.10 11.14
N GLN A 25 3.88 1.98 10.53
CA GLN A 25 3.46 0.78 9.86
C GLN A 25 4.55 0.54 8.83
N THR A 26 5.53 -0.28 9.22
CA THR A 26 6.72 -0.51 8.41
C THR A 26 6.18 -1.07 7.12
N ALA A 27 6.45 -0.38 6.01
CA ALA A 27 6.18 -0.87 4.68
C ALA A 27 6.48 -2.37 4.68
N GLN A 28 5.47 -3.19 4.38
CA GLN A 28 5.64 -4.63 4.22
C GLN A 28 6.91 -4.81 3.39
N VAL A 29 7.91 -5.54 3.92
CA VAL A 29 9.14 -5.80 3.18
C VAL A 29 8.70 -6.42 1.86
N VAL A 30 8.82 -5.65 0.78
CA VAL A 30 8.50 -6.13 -0.57
C VAL A 30 9.45 -7.29 -0.80
N PRO A 31 8.94 -8.53 -0.94
CA PRO A 31 9.82 -9.67 -1.13
C PRO A 31 10.72 -9.41 -2.33
N SER A 32 12.01 -9.73 -2.23
CA SER A 32 12.96 -9.51 -3.33
C SER A 32 12.61 -10.31 -4.59
N ASN A 33 11.73 -11.30 -4.46
CA ASN A 33 11.16 -12.11 -5.53
C ASN A 33 9.72 -11.70 -5.89
N LEU A 34 9.24 -10.53 -5.47
CA LEU A 34 7.96 -9.99 -5.93
C LEU A 34 8.10 -9.46 -7.35
N VAL A 35 7.35 -10.06 -8.27
CA VAL A 35 7.45 -9.76 -9.71
C VAL A 35 6.24 -8.98 -10.22
N LEU A 36 5.09 -9.08 -9.55
CA LEU A 36 3.86 -8.37 -9.91
C LEU A 36 3.10 -7.96 -8.64
N TYR A 37 2.58 -6.75 -8.62
CA TYR A 37 1.74 -6.24 -7.54
C TYR A 37 0.71 -5.23 -8.07
N PHE A 38 -0.54 -5.66 -8.17
CA PHE A 38 -1.67 -4.80 -8.52
C PHE A 38 -2.42 -4.41 -7.23
N PRO A 39 -2.37 -3.14 -6.76
CA PRO A 39 -3.03 -2.73 -5.52
C PRO A 39 -4.56 -2.80 -5.58
N MET A 40 -5.14 -2.76 -6.79
CA MET A 40 -6.60 -2.78 -7.03
C MET A 40 -7.38 -1.63 -6.37
N ASP A 41 -6.70 -0.55 -5.97
CA ASP A 41 -7.37 0.62 -5.38
C ASP A 41 -8.12 1.50 -6.42
N THR A 42 -7.76 1.34 -7.70
CA THR A 42 -8.28 2.11 -8.83
C THR A 42 -8.35 1.26 -10.09
N VAL A 43 -9.13 1.70 -11.07
CA VAL A 43 -9.29 1.03 -12.37
C VAL A 43 -8.16 1.44 -13.34
N THR A 44 -6.91 1.14 -12.97
CA THR A 44 -5.73 1.58 -13.74
C THR A 44 -4.78 0.46 -14.16
N GLY A 45 -4.92 -0.76 -13.63
CA GLY A 45 -4.05 -1.89 -14.01
C GLY A 45 -2.57 -1.65 -13.70
N ASN A 46 -2.24 -0.67 -12.85
CA ASN A 46 -0.86 -0.31 -12.55
C ASN A 46 -0.17 -1.38 -11.71
N ASP A 47 1.00 -1.82 -12.16
CA ASP A 47 1.89 -2.69 -11.40
C ASP A 47 2.81 -1.83 -10.52
N SER A 48 2.68 -1.99 -9.20
CA SER A 48 3.48 -1.31 -8.18
C SER A 48 4.67 -2.16 -7.72
N SER A 49 4.97 -3.27 -8.41
CA SER A 49 6.18 -4.05 -8.18
C SER A 49 7.42 -3.40 -8.80
N PRO A 50 8.63 -3.86 -8.44
CA PRO A 50 9.87 -3.44 -9.11
C PRO A 50 9.94 -3.79 -10.60
N SER A 51 9.12 -4.73 -11.10
CA SER A 51 9.09 -5.11 -12.51
C SER A 51 8.42 -4.05 -13.39
N GLY A 52 7.51 -3.25 -12.83
CA GLY A 52 6.81 -2.17 -13.54
C GLY A 52 6.01 -2.64 -14.75
N THR A 53 5.49 -3.86 -14.73
CA THR A 53 4.76 -4.46 -15.86
C THR A 53 3.27 -4.17 -15.74
N ASN A 54 2.90 -2.94 -16.12
CA ASN A 54 1.51 -2.50 -16.09
C ASN A 54 0.62 -3.39 -16.97
N GLY A 55 -0.59 -3.64 -16.47
CA GLY A 55 -1.66 -4.29 -17.20
C GLY A 55 -2.63 -3.31 -17.85
N THR A 56 -3.49 -3.84 -18.72
CA THR A 56 -4.65 -3.17 -19.28
C THR A 56 -5.90 -3.73 -18.64
N VAL A 57 -6.73 -2.87 -18.06
CA VAL A 57 -8.05 -3.28 -17.55
C VAL A 57 -8.98 -3.51 -18.73
N VAL A 58 -9.63 -4.66 -18.76
CA VAL A 58 -10.69 -5.03 -19.71
C VAL A 58 -12.01 -5.13 -18.95
N GLY A 59 -13.11 -4.78 -19.63
CA GLY A 59 -14.44 -4.73 -19.03
C GLY A 59 -14.73 -3.39 -18.35
N SER A 60 -15.48 -3.42 -17.26
CA SER A 60 -15.83 -2.26 -16.44
C SER A 60 -15.92 -2.60 -14.95
N PRO A 61 -14.82 -3.13 -14.34
CA PRO A 61 -14.83 -3.46 -12.92
C PRO A 61 -15.05 -2.21 -12.08
N THR A 62 -15.70 -2.37 -10.94
CA THR A 62 -16.07 -1.25 -10.06
C THR A 62 -15.22 -1.21 -8.81
N VAL A 63 -14.94 0.00 -8.32
CA VAL A 63 -14.22 0.20 -7.06
C VAL A 63 -15.18 0.00 -5.89
N ILE A 64 -14.82 -0.88 -4.97
CA ILE A 64 -15.54 -1.17 -3.73
C ILE A 64 -14.61 -1.00 -2.52
N PRO A 65 -15.14 -0.85 -1.28
CA PRO A 65 -14.30 -0.95 -0.08
C PRO A 65 -13.64 -2.32 0.01
N GLY A 66 -12.32 -2.35 0.19
CA GLY A 66 -11.52 -3.57 0.30
C GLY A 66 -11.14 -3.92 1.74
N GLN A 67 -10.43 -5.04 1.91
CA GLN A 67 -9.86 -5.45 3.20
C GLN A 67 -8.83 -4.41 3.73
N VAL A 68 -8.07 -3.81 2.81
CA VAL A 68 -7.14 -2.71 3.05
C VAL A 68 -7.36 -1.71 1.92
N GLY A 69 -7.81 -0.49 2.23
CA GLY A 69 -8.10 0.51 1.21
C GLY A 69 -9.31 0.13 0.35
N ASN A 70 -9.17 0.27 -0.96
CA ASN A 70 -10.19 -0.08 -1.94
C ASN A 70 -9.89 -1.47 -2.56
N ALA A 71 -10.85 -2.00 -3.31
CA ALA A 71 -10.69 -3.19 -4.12
C ALA A 71 -11.48 -3.06 -5.43
N LEU A 72 -11.19 -3.95 -6.39
CA LEU A 72 -11.98 -4.08 -7.62
C LEU A 72 -12.95 -5.25 -7.49
N SER A 73 -14.22 -5.01 -7.83
CA SER A 73 -15.23 -6.04 -8.03
C SER A 73 -15.22 -6.48 -9.50
N PHE A 74 -14.98 -7.76 -9.73
CA PHE A 74 -15.03 -8.41 -11.04
C PHE A 74 -16.33 -9.21 -11.16
N ASP A 75 -17.08 -9.02 -12.24
CA ASP A 75 -18.40 -9.64 -12.42
C ASP A 75 -18.37 -11.11 -12.88
N GLY A 76 -17.20 -11.60 -13.28
CA GLY A 76 -16.99 -12.96 -13.78
C GLY A 76 -17.43 -13.21 -15.22
N VAL A 77 -17.78 -12.15 -15.97
CA VAL A 77 -18.18 -12.22 -17.37
C VAL A 77 -17.04 -11.76 -18.28
N ASP A 78 -16.59 -10.52 -18.15
CA ASP A 78 -15.54 -9.93 -19.01
C ASP A 78 -14.53 -9.02 -18.29
N ASP A 79 -14.66 -8.85 -16.97
CA ASP A 79 -13.72 -8.06 -16.18
C ASP A 79 -12.42 -8.83 -15.91
N PHE A 80 -11.26 -8.27 -16.31
CA PHE A 80 -9.93 -8.76 -15.93
C PHE A 80 -8.83 -7.71 -16.15
N ILE A 81 -7.66 -7.95 -15.58
CA ILE A 81 -6.43 -7.20 -15.89
C ILE A 81 -5.54 -8.09 -16.76
N ASN A 82 -5.24 -7.62 -17.97
CA ASN A 82 -4.35 -8.30 -18.91
C ASN A 82 -2.95 -7.69 -18.89
N PHE A 83 -1.90 -8.50 -18.73
CA PHE A 83 -0.51 -8.03 -18.69
C PHE A 83 0.40 -9.00 -19.46
N SER A 84 1.60 -8.54 -19.84
CA SER A 84 2.58 -9.40 -20.51
C SER A 84 3.18 -10.41 -19.52
N ASP A 85 3.34 -11.65 -20.00
CA ASP A 85 3.99 -12.75 -19.31
C ASP A 85 5.51 -12.59 -19.13
N GLY A 86 6.15 -11.60 -19.75
CA GLY A 86 7.60 -11.38 -19.71
C GLY A 86 8.24 -11.53 -18.31
N PRO A 87 7.69 -10.91 -17.26
CA PRO A 87 8.19 -11.07 -15.89
C PRO A 87 8.04 -12.49 -15.33
N LEU A 88 7.01 -13.22 -15.76
CA LEU A 88 6.75 -14.62 -15.41
C LEU A 88 7.57 -15.60 -16.27
N ASN A 89 8.25 -15.14 -17.31
CA ASN A 89 9.13 -15.99 -18.11
C ASN A 89 10.46 -16.32 -17.39
N GLN A 90 10.76 -15.65 -16.27
CA GLN A 90 11.88 -16.03 -15.40
C GLN A 90 11.60 -17.29 -14.55
N THR A 91 10.40 -17.86 -14.65
CA THR A 91 9.94 -19.01 -13.86
C THR A 91 9.97 -20.37 -14.58
N GLU A 92 10.54 -20.48 -15.78
CA GLU A 92 10.78 -21.77 -16.45
C GLU A 92 11.75 -22.71 -15.67
N SER A 93 12.38 -22.23 -14.58
CA SER A 93 13.14 -23.08 -13.62
C SER A 93 12.79 -22.91 -12.14
N ASN A 94 11.87 -21.99 -11.77
CA ASN A 94 11.56 -21.64 -10.38
C ASN A 94 10.02 -21.61 -10.19
N GLY A 95 9.49 -22.15 -9.10
CA GLY A 95 8.04 -22.11 -8.84
C GLY A 95 7.51 -20.69 -8.60
N VAL A 96 6.23 -20.45 -8.93
CA VAL A 96 5.51 -19.18 -8.67
C VAL A 96 4.64 -19.32 -7.41
N SER A 97 4.47 -18.23 -6.66
CA SER A 97 3.45 -18.11 -5.62
C SER A 97 2.61 -16.87 -5.87
N ALA A 98 1.30 -16.95 -5.61
CA ALA A 98 0.36 -15.84 -5.74
C ALA A 98 -0.45 -15.72 -4.44
N ALA A 99 -0.79 -14.49 -4.07
CA ALA A 99 -1.62 -14.18 -2.92
C ALA A 99 -2.53 -13.00 -3.25
N THR A 100 -3.77 -13.05 -2.74
CA THR A 100 -4.76 -11.98 -2.89
C THR A 100 -5.73 -12.03 -1.71
N TRP A 101 -6.34 -10.90 -1.40
CA TRP A 101 -7.59 -10.87 -0.62
C TRP A 101 -8.76 -11.11 -1.58
N VAL A 102 -9.74 -11.91 -1.15
CA VAL A 102 -11.00 -12.18 -1.87
C VAL A 102 -12.17 -12.17 -0.89
#